data_AF-A0A9W8JN45-F1
#
_entry.id   AF-A0A9W8JN45-F1
#
_cell.length_a   1.000
_cell.length_b   1.000
_cell.length_c   1.000
_cell.angle_alpha   90.00
_cell.angle_beta   90.00
_cell.angle_gamma   90.00
#
_symmetry.space_group_name_H-M   'P 1'
#
loop_
_entity.id
_entity.type
_entity.pdbx_description
1 polymer ?
#
loop_
_entity_poly.entity_id
_entity_poly.type
_entity_poly.pdbx_seq_one_letter_code
_entity_poly.pdbx_strand_id
1 'polypeptide(L)'
;MHWRSLLSFAVLTAPYAQALIRFPCAQLVTERLDPLVFPGEVSPHVHQIIGGNAFNITMDPSNDISRLATCTTCKFKENKSNYWTAVMYFKHPNGTFIRVPQMPNHLTGSPDGGMTVYYIPPTDRSKVTAFPPV
;
A
#
# COMPACT_ATOMS: atom_id res chain seq x y z
N MET A 1 -27.49 23.55 -32.82
CA MET A 1 -26.18 24.14 -32.44
C MET A 1 -26.00 24.42 -30.94
N HIS A 2 -26.96 24.10 -30.06
CA HIS A 2 -26.85 24.40 -28.60
C HIS A 2 -26.24 23.29 -27.72
N TRP A 3 -26.03 22.08 -28.27
CA TRP A 3 -25.51 20.94 -27.50
C TRP A 3 -24.03 21.10 -27.12
N ARG A 4 -23.24 21.73 -28.00
CA ARG A 4 -21.81 21.98 -27.75
C ARG A 4 -21.59 22.97 -26.60
N SER A 5 -22.46 23.96 -26.45
CA SER A 5 -22.39 24.96 -25.37
C SER A 5 -22.76 24.38 -24.00
N LEU A 6 -23.68 23.40 -23.95
CA LEU A 6 -24.09 22.74 -22.72
C LEU A 6 -23.01 21.79 -22.16
N LEU A 7 -22.26 21.10 -23.03
CA LEU A 7 -21.15 20.23 -22.63
C LEU A 7 -19.98 21.02 -22.02
N SER A 8 -19.69 22.21 -22.53
CA SER A 8 -18.62 23.07 -22.00
C SER A 8 -18.90 23.57 -20.58
N PHE A 9 -20.17 23.79 -20.24
CA PHE A 9 -20.56 24.29 -18.91
C PHE A 9 -20.49 23.19 -17.83
N ALA A 10 -20.80 21.94 -18.18
CA ALA A 10 -20.75 20.81 -17.25
C ALA A 10 -19.32 20.45 -16.79
N VAL A 11 -18.30 20.71 -17.62
CA VAL A 11 -16.89 20.49 -17.27
C VAL A 11 -16.38 21.57 -16.31
N LEU A 12 -16.90 22.80 -16.39
CA LEU A 12 -16.50 23.93 -15.54
C LEU A 12 -17.10 23.90 -14.13
N THR A 13 -18.18 23.15 -13.92
CA THR A 13 -18.82 22.98 -12.60
C THR A 13 -18.50 21.66 -11.93
N ALA A 14 -17.57 20.87 -12.47
CA ALA A 14 -17.09 19.68 -11.78
C ALA A 14 -16.41 20.14 -10.47
N PRO A 15 -16.94 19.80 -9.28
CA PRO A 15 -16.30 20.16 -8.05
C PRO A 15 -14.89 19.54 -8.07
N TYR A 16 -13.87 20.33 -7.73
CA TYR A 16 -12.56 19.80 -7.39
C TYR A 16 -12.79 18.77 -6.28
N ALA A 17 -12.73 17.49 -6.63
CA ALA A 17 -13.01 16.42 -5.68
C ALA A 17 -11.90 16.42 -4.63
N GLN A 18 -12.22 16.86 -3.42
CA GLN A 18 -11.42 16.60 -2.22
C GLN A 18 -11.66 15.14 -1.83
N ALA A 19 -11.05 14.23 -2.61
CA ALA A 19 -11.23 12.80 -2.45
C ALA A 19 -10.03 12.18 -1.73
N LEU A 20 -10.33 11.27 -0.81
CA LEU A 20 -9.36 10.30 -0.32
C LEU A 20 -9.41 9.07 -1.23
N ILE A 21 -8.27 8.43 -1.43
CA ILE A 21 -8.22 7.15 -2.14
C ILE A 21 -7.96 6.06 -1.12
N ARG A 22 -8.83 5.07 -1.10
CA ARG A 22 -8.75 3.89 -0.24
C ARG A 22 -8.86 2.63 -1.08
N PHE A 23 -7.91 1.71 -0.93
CA PHE A 23 -7.85 0.52 -1.77
C PHE A 23 -7.15 -0.65 -1.07
N PRO A 24 -7.48 -1.90 -1.46
CA PRO A 24 -6.82 -3.07 -0.91
C PRO A 24 -5.45 -3.30 -1.56
N CYS A 25 -4.54 -3.91 -0.81
CA CYS A 25 -3.38 -4.61 -1.32
C CYS A 25 -3.32 -5.98 -0.64
N ALA A 26 -3.24 -7.06 -1.42
CA ALA A 26 -3.18 -8.42 -0.88
C ALA A 26 -1.79 -8.74 -0.31
N GLN A 27 -1.71 -9.81 0.48
CA GLN A 27 -0.44 -10.38 0.93
C GLN A 27 0.44 -10.74 -0.27
N LEU A 28 1.68 -10.24 -0.29
CA LEU A 28 2.72 -10.73 -1.19
C LEU A 28 3.35 -11.98 -0.59
N VAL A 29 3.96 -11.84 0.59
CA VAL A 29 4.58 -12.94 1.35
C VAL A 29 4.51 -12.64 2.85
N THR A 30 4.74 -13.68 3.67
CA THR A 30 4.97 -13.52 5.11
C THR A 30 6.35 -14.08 5.46
N GLU A 31 7.29 -13.21 5.83
CA GLU A 31 8.70 -13.58 6.03
C GLU A 31 9.37 -12.79 7.15
N ARG A 32 10.56 -13.26 7.57
CA ARG A 32 11.43 -12.60 8.56
C ARG A 32 12.37 -11.59 7.91
N LEU A 33 11.80 -10.66 7.15
CA LEU A 33 12.55 -9.62 6.44
C LEU A 33 12.21 -8.26 7.01
N ASP A 34 13.23 -7.51 7.42
CA ASP A 34 13.10 -6.12 7.86
C ASP A 34 14.31 -5.33 7.37
N PRO A 35 14.28 -4.84 6.12
CA PRO A 35 15.41 -4.12 5.56
C PRO A 35 15.67 -2.75 6.19
N LEU A 36 14.74 -2.26 7.02
CA LEU A 36 14.92 -0.98 7.73
C LEU A 36 15.69 -1.16 9.04
N VAL A 37 15.38 -2.21 9.81
CA VAL A 37 15.99 -2.45 11.13
C VAL A 37 17.11 -3.49 11.09
N PHE A 38 16.98 -4.51 10.24
CA PHE A 38 17.92 -5.64 10.10
C PHE A 38 18.32 -5.86 8.62
N PRO A 39 18.95 -4.86 7.97
CA PRO A 39 19.31 -4.96 6.56
C PRO A 39 20.29 -6.10 6.30
N GLY A 40 19.94 -6.99 5.37
CA GLY A 40 20.79 -8.13 4.98
C GLY A 40 20.73 -9.34 5.92
N GLU A 41 19.93 -9.27 6.99
CA GLU A 41 19.86 -10.30 8.02
C GLU A 41 18.43 -10.82 8.23
N VAL A 42 18.33 -12.03 8.76
CA VAL A 42 17.02 -12.61 9.12
C VAL A 42 16.49 -11.90 10.38
N SER A 43 15.42 -11.14 10.24
CA SER A 43 14.82 -10.35 11.32
C SER A 43 14.35 -11.23 12.49
N PRO A 44 14.48 -10.79 13.76
CA PRO A 44 13.92 -11.49 14.92
C PRO A 44 12.38 -11.53 14.94
N HIS A 45 11.70 -10.74 14.11
CA HIS A 45 10.24 -10.70 13.98
C HIS A 45 9.78 -11.06 12.57
N VAL A 46 8.50 -11.44 12.44
CA VAL A 46 7.88 -11.83 11.16
C VAL A 46 6.98 -10.71 10.68
N HIS A 47 7.07 -10.41 9.38
CA HIS A 47 6.25 -9.43 8.72
C HIS A 47 5.37 -10.05 7.65
N GLN A 48 4.15 -9.52 7.53
CA GLN A 48 3.38 -9.63 6.30
C GLN A 48 3.84 -8.50 5.39
N ILE A 49 4.23 -8.82 4.16
CA ILE A 49 4.71 -7.88 3.15
C ILE A 49 3.65 -7.76 2.06
N ILE A 50 3.43 -6.54 1.56
CA ILE A 50 2.48 -6.22 0.49
C ILE A 50 3.07 -5.15 -0.46
N GLY A 51 2.42 -4.98 -1.61
CA GLY A 51 2.76 -3.95 -2.58
C GLY A 51 3.69 -4.47 -3.67
N GLY A 52 4.70 -3.68 -4.04
CA GLY A 52 5.64 -4.00 -5.13
C GLY A 52 6.45 -5.28 -4.91
N ASN A 53 6.85 -5.96 -5.99
CA ASN A 53 7.69 -7.16 -5.88
C ASN A 53 9.21 -6.90 -5.76
N ALA A 54 9.63 -5.64 -5.57
CA ALA A 54 11.03 -5.29 -5.35
C ALA A 54 11.44 -5.33 -3.86
N PHE A 55 10.59 -5.87 -2.98
CA PHE A 55 10.93 -6.06 -1.57
C PHE A 55 12.11 -7.02 -1.43
N ASN A 56 13.14 -6.60 -0.71
CA ASN A 56 14.39 -7.36 -0.57
C ASN A 56 14.90 -7.25 0.87
N ILE A 57 15.69 -8.22 1.33
CA ILE A 57 16.29 -8.24 2.66
C ILE A 57 17.23 -7.05 2.91
N THR A 58 17.81 -6.45 1.86
CA THR A 58 18.74 -5.31 1.99
C THR A 58 18.11 -3.94 1.73
N MET A 59 17.14 -3.83 0.80
CA MET A 59 16.59 -2.58 0.22
C MET A 59 17.57 -1.39 0.22
N ASP A 60 18.63 -1.50 -0.58
CA ASP A 60 19.64 -0.45 -0.73
C ASP A 60 19.00 0.94 -1.00
N PRO A 61 19.22 1.94 -0.13
CA PRO A 61 18.63 3.27 -0.24
C PRO A 61 19.02 4.05 -1.50
N SER A 62 20.07 3.63 -2.21
CA SER A 62 20.47 4.26 -3.48
C SER A 62 19.53 3.91 -4.65
N ASN A 63 18.68 2.89 -4.49
CA ASN A 63 17.74 2.46 -5.51
C ASN A 63 16.37 3.11 -5.35
N ASP A 64 15.74 3.44 -6.48
CA ASP A 64 14.30 3.68 -6.53
C ASP A 64 13.58 2.33 -6.60
N ILE A 65 13.24 1.81 -5.42
CA ILE A 65 12.57 0.51 -5.26
C ILE A 65 11.27 0.42 -6.07
N SER A 66 10.53 1.52 -6.18
CA SER A 66 9.27 1.56 -6.92
C SER A 66 9.46 1.36 -8.43
N ARG A 67 10.61 1.77 -8.97
CA ARG A 67 10.97 1.57 -10.38
C ARG A 67 11.53 0.18 -10.66
N LEU A 68 12.17 -0.45 -9.68
CA LEU A 68 12.62 -1.83 -9.79
C LEU A 68 11.46 -2.83 -9.82
N ALA A 69 10.36 -2.52 -9.15
CA ALA A 69 9.19 -3.41 -9.10
C ALA A 69 8.52 -3.53 -10.49
N THR A 70 8.25 -4.77 -10.89
CA THR A 70 7.55 -5.09 -12.16
C THR A 70 6.06 -5.36 -11.94
N CYS A 71 5.64 -5.73 -10.73
CA CYS A 71 4.24 -5.92 -10.37
C CYS A 71 3.95 -5.44 -8.94
N THR A 72 2.67 -5.46 -8.55
CA THR A 72 2.22 -5.07 -7.21
C THR A 72 1.00 -5.91 -6.80
N THR A 73 0.83 -6.15 -5.50
CA THR A 73 -0.39 -6.77 -4.94
C THR A 73 -1.51 -5.76 -4.68
N CYS A 74 -1.27 -4.48 -4.91
CA CYS A 74 -2.26 -3.41 -4.76
C CYS A 74 -3.25 -3.36 -5.92
N LYS A 75 -4.47 -2.89 -5.64
CA LYS A 75 -5.52 -2.70 -6.66
C LYS A 75 -5.08 -1.79 -7.81
N PHE A 76 -4.27 -0.77 -7.52
CA PHE A 76 -3.72 0.14 -8.53
C PHE A 76 -2.34 -0.34 -8.95
N LYS A 77 -2.16 -0.68 -10.23
CA LYS A 77 -0.90 -1.19 -10.79
C LYS A 77 0.25 -0.19 -10.72
N GLU A 78 -0.09 1.11 -10.66
CA GLU A 78 0.85 2.21 -10.52
C GLU A 78 1.42 2.30 -9.10
N ASN A 79 0.74 1.74 -8.10
CA ASN A 79 1.26 1.71 -6.74
C ASN A 79 2.21 0.54 -6.55
N LYS A 80 3.51 0.83 -6.71
CA LYS A 80 4.61 -0.11 -6.54
C LYS A 80 5.37 0.06 -5.23
N SER A 81 4.83 0.84 -4.29
CA SER A 81 5.41 0.99 -2.96
C SER A 81 5.41 -0.35 -2.22
N ASN A 82 6.35 -0.51 -1.30
CA ASN A 82 6.40 -1.64 -0.39
C ASN A 82 5.89 -1.25 1.00
N TYR A 83 5.08 -2.12 1.59
CA TYR A 83 4.63 -1.98 2.97
C TYR A 83 4.78 -3.32 3.68
N TRP A 84 5.09 -3.29 4.96
CA TRP A 84 5.17 -4.48 5.77
C TRP A 84 4.72 -4.20 7.21
N THR A 85 4.03 -5.17 7.80
CA THR A 85 3.45 -5.04 9.14
C THR A 85 3.77 -6.27 9.97
N ALA A 86 3.97 -6.10 11.27
CA ALA A 86 4.16 -7.21 12.19
C ALA A 86 3.03 -8.24 12.11
N VAL A 87 3.38 -9.52 12.13
CA VAL A 87 2.43 -10.62 12.18
C VAL A 87 2.08 -10.92 13.63
N MET A 88 0.78 -11.01 13.91
CA MET A 88 0.28 -11.37 15.24
C MET A 88 0.17 -12.89 15.41
N TYR A 89 0.54 -13.36 16.59
CA TYR A 89 0.39 -14.76 17.00
C TYR A 89 -0.43 -14.83 18.28
N PHE A 90 -1.35 -15.78 18.34
CA PHE A 90 -2.01 -16.16 19.58
C PHE A 90 -1.17 -17.21 20.29
N LYS A 91 -0.88 -17.00 21.57
CA LYS A 91 -0.17 -17.94 22.42
C LYS A 91 -1.17 -18.78 23.22
N HIS A 92 -1.21 -20.08 22.98
CA HIS A 92 -2.03 -21.01 23.74
C HIS A 92 -1.47 -21.24 25.17
N PRO A 93 -2.29 -21.66 26.14
CA PRO A 93 -1.82 -21.99 27.49
C PRO A 93 -0.72 -23.07 27.54
N ASN A 94 -0.70 -23.98 26.55
CA ASN A 94 0.35 -25.01 26.42
C ASN A 94 1.68 -24.47 25.86
N GLY A 95 1.80 -23.16 25.63
CA GLY A 95 3.02 -22.51 25.13
C GLY A 95 3.17 -22.49 23.61
N THR A 96 2.29 -23.15 22.86
CA THR A 96 2.33 -23.14 21.38
C THR A 96 1.77 -21.82 20.82
N PHE A 97 2.15 -21.49 19.59
CA PHE A 97 1.71 -20.28 18.91
C PHE A 97 0.98 -20.64 17.60
N ILE A 98 -0.10 -19.92 17.32
CA ILE A 98 -0.77 -19.96 16.01
C ILE A 98 -0.82 -18.55 15.43
N ARG A 99 -0.53 -18.43 14.13
CA ARG A 99 -0.63 -17.15 13.42
C ARG A 99 -2.10 -16.70 13.40
N VAL A 100 -2.36 -15.45 13.76
CA VAL A 100 -3.67 -14.83 13.59
C VAL A 100 -3.81 -14.40 12.12
N PRO A 101 -4.76 -14.95 11.35
CA PRO A 101 -4.95 -14.56 9.95
C PRO A 101 -5.41 -13.11 9.81
N GLN A 102 -4.86 -12.40 8.84
CA GLN A 102 -5.28 -11.06 8.48
C GLN A 102 -6.64 -11.13 7.77
N MET A 103 -7.60 -10.37 8.28
CA MET A 103 -8.90 -10.24 7.65
C MET A 103 -8.92 -9.05 6.69
N PRO A 104 -9.45 -9.23 5.46
CA PRO A 104 -9.63 -8.12 4.55
C PRO A 104 -10.61 -7.09 5.12
N ASN A 105 -10.40 -5.83 4.75
CA ASN A 105 -11.33 -4.77 5.10
C ASN A 105 -12.62 -4.90 4.27
N HIS A 106 -13.75 -5.06 4.97
CA HIS A 106 -15.06 -5.38 4.43
C HIS A 106 -15.59 -4.45 3.30
N LEU A 107 -15.08 -3.21 3.16
CA LEU A 107 -15.50 -2.29 2.08
C LEU A 107 -14.49 -2.15 0.94
N THR A 108 -13.47 -3.02 0.89
CA THR A 108 -12.39 -2.91 -0.10
C THR A 108 -12.29 -4.11 -1.03
N GLY A 109 -13.23 -5.05 -0.90
CA GLY A 109 -13.23 -6.33 -1.61
C GLY A 109 -12.70 -7.46 -0.73
N SER A 110 -12.22 -8.53 -1.36
CA SER A 110 -11.77 -9.75 -0.67
C SER A 110 -10.32 -10.10 -1.05
N PRO A 111 -9.33 -9.22 -0.77
CA PRO A 111 -7.93 -9.59 -0.93
C PRO A 111 -7.56 -10.76 0.00
N ASP A 112 -6.60 -11.56 -0.43
CA ASP A 112 -5.98 -12.58 0.43
C ASP A 112 -5.06 -11.89 1.44
N GLY A 113 -5.50 -11.83 2.70
CA GLY A 113 -4.82 -11.09 3.77
C GLY A 113 -4.53 -9.63 3.40
N GLY A 114 -3.31 -9.19 3.70
CA GLY A 114 -2.80 -7.89 3.27
C GLY A 114 -3.30 -6.73 4.13
N MET A 115 -3.48 -5.56 3.51
CA MET A 115 -3.94 -4.36 4.22
C MET A 115 -4.69 -3.38 3.30
N THR A 116 -5.38 -2.41 3.90
CA THR A 116 -5.97 -1.28 3.17
C THR A 116 -5.04 -0.08 3.24
N VAL A 117 -4.70 0.47 2.09
CA VAL A 117 -3.92 1.71 1.97
C VAL A 117 -4.86 2.89 1.82
N TYR A 118 -4.55 3.97 2.54
CA TYR A 118 -5.28 5.23 2.51
C TYR A 118 -4.34 6.36 2.09
N TYR A 119 -4.68 7.05 1.01
CA TYR A 119 -4.07 8.31 0.64
C TYR A 119 -5.05 9.42 0.98
N ILE A 120 -4.71 10.18 2.02
CA ILE A 120 -5.55 11.20 2.63
C ILE A 120 -4.88 12.55 2.33
N PRO A 121 -5.60 13.52 1.74
CA PRO A 121 -5.06 14.86 1.56
C PRO A 121 -4.83 15.55 2.92
N PRO A 122 -3.93 16.55 2.99
CA PRO A 122 -3.72 17.33 4.21
C PRO A 122 -5.03 17.94 4.74
N THR A 123 -5.25 17.85 6.04
CA THR A 123 -6.46 18.35 6.70
C THR A 123 -6.58 19.88 6.64
N ASP A 124 -5.45 20.58 6.54
CA ASP A 124 -5.33 22.02 6.41
C ASP A 124 -5.55 22.54 4.97
N ARG A 125 -5.83 21.63 4.02
CA ARG A 125 -6.01 21.93 2.58
C ARG A 125 -4.78 22.55 1.92
N SER A 126 -3.59 22.31 2.48
CA SER A 126 -2.34 22.69 1.83
C SER A 126 -2.20 21.98 0.47
N LYS A 127 -1.57 22.67 -0.49
CA LYS A 127 -1.38 22.16 -1.85
C LYS A 127 -0.37 21.01 -1.85
N VAL A 128 -0.82 19.80 -2.16
CA VAL A 128 0.06 18.64 -2.36
C VAL A 128 0.77 18.78 -3.71
N THR A 129 2.09 18.68 -3.69
CA THR A 129 2.93 18.65 -4.91
C THR A 129 3.59 17.29 -4.98
N ALA A 130 3.49 16.62 -6.14
CA ALA A 130 4.19 15.34 -6.34
C ALA A 130 5.70 15.56 -6.30
N PHE A 131 6.45 14.53 -5.91
CA PHE A 131 7.90 14.56 -6.02
C PHE A 131 8.30 14.80 -7.49
N PRO A 132 9.37 15.58 -7.76
CA PRO A 132 9.91 15.72 -9.09
C PRO A 132 10.21 14.34 -9.71
N PRO A 133 10.05 14.16 -11.03
CA PRO A 133 10.52 12.95 -11.70
C PRO A 133 12.02 12.79 -11.44
N VAL A 134 12.45 11.58 -11.07
CA VAL A 134 13.86 11.20 -11.03
C VAL A 134 14.35 10.71 -12.39
#